data_AF-R6HI89-F1
#
_entry.id   AF-R6HI89-F1
#
_cell.length_a   1.000
_cell.length_b   1.000
_cell.length_c   1.000
_cell.angle_alpha   90.00
_cell.angle_beta   90.00
_cell.angle_gamma   90.00
#
_symmetry.space_group_name_H-M   'P 1'
#
loop_
_entity.id
_entity.type
_entity.pdbx_description
1 polymer ?
#
loop_
_entity_poly.entity_id
_entity_poly.type
_entity_poly.pdbx_seq_one_letter_code
_entity_poly.pdbx_strand_id
1 'polypeptide(L)'
;MEENVVGNSFTWFKRFNGQIAEMTEEEQFAFIPEVVLWAAFGREPSFMDAKGDQTARYLKQAFLGMKSDLDNSIRSQNRNTGGAPKKKKASGKKKGTGDDNPPTEPHFYSLNQTKPIQTKPIQEKKRESKPSFSLQCLKALNEELRGVAPVEFTRNPNGEYVASLEGRFTVDDVREMVRFKRKEWEGTKFQQNLNPGTLFSPDKLEGYVIASKMKEPTKSISGRKVMDDELASYAS
;
A
#
# COMPACT_ATOMS: atom_id res chain seq x y z
N MET A 1 -7.06 -31.97 5.00
CA MET A 1 -6.74 -31.06 3.90
C MET A 1 -7.46 -29.77 4.26
N GLU A 2 -6.80 -28.88 4.99
CA GLU A 2 -7.38 -27.58 5.36
C GLU A 2 -7.34 -26.70 4.12
N GLU A 3 -8.51 -26.39 3.56
CA GLU A 3 -8.65 -25.35 2.56
C GLU A 3 -8.14 -24.05 3.20
N ASN A 4 -7.08 -23.46 2.65
CA ASN A 4 -6.68 -22.11 3.02
C ASN A 4 -7.82 -21.17 2.60
N VAL A 5 -8.70 -20.83 3.55
CA VAL A 5 -9.76 -19.84 3.33
C VAL A 5 -9.10 -18.47 3.22
N VAL A 6 -8.72 -18.10 1.99
CA VAL A 6 -8.23 -16.76 1.69
C VAL A 6 -9.44 -15.83 1.67
N GLY A 7 -9.54 -14.96 2.67
CA GLY A 7 -10.61 -13.97 2.74
C GLY A 7 -10.52 -12.93 1.61
N ASN A 8 -11.67 -12.36 1.24
CA ASN A 8 -11.68 -11.25 0.27
C ASN A 8 -10.96 -10.03 0.83
N SER A 9 -10.35 -9.24 -0.05
CA SER A 9 -9.81 -7.93 0.30
C SER A 9 -10.80 -6.82 -0.02
N PHE A 10 -10.75 -5.75 0.78
CA PHE A 10 -11.45 -4.49 0.50
C PHE A 10 -10.56 -3.32 0.92
N THR A 11 -10.86 -2.13 0.41
CA THR A 11 -10.10 -0.91 0.70
C THR A 11 -10.87 0.00 1.65
N TRP A 12 -10.16 0.77 2.46
CA TRP A 12 -10.75 1.90 3.16
C TRP A 12 -11.15 3.00 2.16
N PHE A 13 -12.45 3.33 2.11
CA PHE A 13 -12.99 4.35 1.21
C PHE A 13 -13.56 5.53 1.98
N LYS A 14 -13.73 6.68 1.29
CA LYS A 14 -14.11 7.97 1.90
C LYS A 14 -15.34 7.87 2.82
N ARG A 15 -16.37 7.15 2.39
CA ARG A 15 -17.60 6.98 3.16
C ARG A 15 -17.41 6.08 4.40
N PHE A 16 -16.55 5.06 4.31
CA PHE A 16 -16.19 4.23 5.46
C PHE A 16 -15.41 5.03 6.51
N ASN A 17 -14.42 5.83 6.07
CA ASN A 17 -13.69 6.74 6.94
C ASN A 17 -14.62 7.77 7.61
N GLY A 18 -15.55 8.34 6.84
CA GLY A 18 -16.53 9.29 7.36
C GLY A 18 -17.40 8.67 8.45
N GLN A 19 -17.93 7.47 8.22
CA GLN A 19 -18.75 6.78 9.21
C GLN A 19 -17.98 6.49 10.51
N ILE A 20 -16.72 6.08 10.41
CA ILE A 20 -15.88 5.76 11.57
C ILE A 20 -15.52 7.02 12.35
N ALA A 21 -15.29 8.15 11.67
CA ALA A 21 -15.01 9.42 12.34
C ALA A 21 -16.20 9.96 13.15
N GLU A 22 -17.43 9.54 12.82
CA GLU A 22 -18.65 9.91 13.57
C GLU A 22 -18.92 8.98 14.77
N MET A 23 -18.21 7.86 14.87
CA MET A 23 -18.35 6.87 15.94
C MET A 23 -17.41 7.16 17.11
N THR A 24 -17.86 6.87 18.32
CA THR A 24 -17.00 6.79 19.51
C THR A 24 -16.00 5.64 19.41
N GLU A 25 -14.93 5.68 20.19
CA GLU A 25 -13.90 4.64 20.18
C GLU A 25 -14.48 3.24 20.48
N GLU A 26 -15.38 3.15 21.47
CA GLU A 26 -16.07 1.90 21.82
C GLU A 26 -16.91 1.35 20.65
N GLU A 27 -17.64 2.23 19.95
CA GLU A 27 -18.42 1.86 18.77
C GLU A 27 -17.52 1.43 17.61
N GLN A 28 -16.37 2.09 17.41
CA GLN A 28 -15.40 1.68 16.39
C GLN A 28 -14.85 0.28 16.65
N PHE A 29 -14.49 -0.02 17.91
CA PHE A 29 -14.02 -1.35 18.31
C PHE A 29 -15.08 -2.44 18.16
N ALA A 30 -16.36 -2.11 18.34
CA ALA A 30 -17.47 -3.03 18.09
C ALA A 30 -17.79 -3.18 16.59
N PHE A 31 -17.64 -2.10 15.81
CA PHE A 31 -18.09 -2.03 14.42
C PHE A 31 -17.06 -2.58 13.43
N ILE A 32 -15.82 -2.09 13.49
CA ILE A 32 -14.79 -2.37 12.48
C ILE A 32 -14.51 -3.87 12.35
N PRO A 33 -14.32 -4.65 13.43
CA PRO A 33 -14.04 -6.07 13.31
C PRO A 33 -15.17 -6.85 12.64
N GLU A 34 -16.43 -6.51 12.95
CA GLU A 34 -17.60 -7.17 12.37
C GLU A 34 -17.73 -6.86 10.86
N VAL A 35 -17.46 -5.62 10.44
CA VAL A 35 -17.41 -5.27 9.00
C VAL A 35 -16.27 -6.00 8.29
N VAL A 36 -15.09 -6.08 8.90
CA VAL A 36 -13.93 -6.79 8.34
C VAL A 36 -14.23 -8.29 8.19
N LEU A 37 -14.80 -8.92 9.20
CA LEU A 37 -15.17 -10.34 9.17
C LEU A 37 -16.23 -10.63 8.11
N TRP A 38 -17.22 -9.75 7.96
CA TRP A 38 -18.19 -9.85 6.88
C TRP A 38 -17.55 -9.68 5.50
N ALA A 39 -16.73 -8.65 5.32
CA ALA A 39 -16.12 -8.37 4.02
C ALA A 39 -15.17 -9.49 3.60
N ALA A 40 -14.33 -9.97 4.51
CA ALA A 40 -13.33 -11.00 4.23
C ALA A 40 -13.95 -12.39 4.09
N PHE A 41 -14.89 -12.77 4.96
CA PHE A 41 -15.34 -14.17 5.09
C PHE A 41 -16.83 -14.37 4.85
N GLY A 42 -17.59 -13.30 4.55
CA GLY A 42 -19.04 -13.37 4.42
C GLY A 42 -19.77 -13.66 5.73
N ARG A 43 -19.07 -13.58 6.88
CA ARG A 43 -19.67 -13.80 8.20
C ARG A 43 -20.67 -12.69 8.48
N GLU A 44 -21.91 -13.05 8.80
CA GLU A 44 -22.92 -12.06 9.15
C GLU A 44 -22.52 -11.29 10.43
N PRO A 45 -22.55 -9.94 10.42
CA PRO A 45 -22.20 -9.13 11.59
C PRO A 45 -23.11 -9.41 12.77
N SER A 46 -22.54 -9.49 13.97
CA SER A 46 -23.30 -9.77 15.21
C SER A 46 -24.42 -8.75 15.50
N PHE A 47 -24.24 -7.49 15.14
CA PHE A 47 -25.25 -6.44 15.30
C PHE A 47 -26.47 -6.60 14.36
N MET A 48 -26.46 -7.54 13.42
CA MET A 48 -27.63 -7.82 12.56
C MET A 48 -28.80 -8.43 13.34
N ASP A 49 -28.50 -9.18 14.39
CA ASP A 49 -29.48 -9.89 15.22
C ASP A 49 -29.93 -9.12 16.46
N ALA A 50 -29.34 -7.94 16.70
CA ALA A 50 -29.63 -7.15 17.88
C ALA A 50 -31.05 -6.56 17.85
N LYS A 51 -31.91 -7.05 18.76
CA LYS A 51 -33.26 -6.52 19.00
C LYS A 51 -33.28 -5.78 20.34
N GLY A 52 -33.52 -4.47 20.29
CA GLY A 52 -33.74 -3.65 21.49
C GLY A 52 -32.53 -2.84 21.94
N ASP A 53 -31.31 -3.24 21.58
CA ASP A 53 -30.09 -2.46 21.83
C ASP A 53 -29.98 -1.30 20.84
N GLN A 54 -29.97 -0.07 21.37
CA GLN A 54 -29.91 1.15 20.57
C GLN A 54 -28.58 1.32 19.83
N THR A 55 -27.47 0.98 20.47
CA THR A 55 -26.13 1.09 19.89
C THR A 55 -25.99 0.08 18.75
N ALA A 56 -26.38 -1.17 18.99
CA ALA A 56 -26.33 -2.19 17.94
C ALA A 56 -27.26 -1.86 16.75
N ARG A 57 -28.42 -1.24 16.98
CA ARG A 57 -29.29 -0.73 15.91
C ARG A 57 -28.62 0.37 15.07
N TYR A 58 -27.92 1.30 15.72
CA TYR A 58 -27.15 2.33 15.02
C TYR A 58 -26.03 1.71 14.18
N LEU A 59 -25.26 0.78 14.74
CA LEU A 59 -24.21 0.04 14.01
C LEU A 59 -24.78 -0.73 12.81
N LYS A 60 -25.93 -1.39 12.99
CA LYS A 60 -26.65 -2.04 11.90
C LYS A 60 -27.02 -1.08 10.78
N GLN A 61 -27.57 0.10 11.11
CA GLN A 61 -27.94 1.11 10.13
C GLN A 61 -26.71 1.66 9.39
N ALA A 62 -25.62 1.94 10.11
CA ALA A 62 -24.36 2.38 9.55
C ALA A 62 -23.86 1.37 8.50
N PHE A 63 -23.80 0.08 8.87
CA PHE A 63 -23.40 -0.99 7.94
C PHE A 63 -24.31 -1.08 6.71
N LEU A 64 -25.64 -1.10 6.91
CA LEU A 64 -26.58 -1.19 5.79
C LEU A 64 -26.45 0.00 4.83
N GLY A 65 -26.18 1.20 5.37
CA GLY A 65 -25.96 2.40 4.58
C GLY A 65 -24.75 2.30 3.65
N MET A 66 -23.71 1.58 4.05
CA MET A 66 -22.46 1.42 3.28
C MET A 66 -22.32 0.05 2.59
N LYS A 67 -23.27 -0.87 2.78
CA LYS A 67 -23.15 -2.27 2.32
C LYS A 67 -22.87 -2.37 0.82
N SER A 68 -23.55 -1.57 0.00
CA SER A 68 -23.33 -1.54 -1.45
C SER A 68 -21.91 -1.09 -1.83
N ASP A 69 -21.34 -0.15 -1.07
CA ASP A 69 -19.99 0.36 -1.31
C ASP A 69 -18.93 -0.68 -0.91
N LEU A 70 -19.17 -1.42 0.18
CA LEU A 70 -18.35 -2.56 0.57
C LEU A 70 -18.40 -3.68 -0.48
N ASP A 71 -19.60 -4.06 -0.91
CA ASP A 71 -19.80 -5.05 -1.99
C ASP A 71 -19.08 -4.63 -3.28
N ASN A 72 -19.14 -3.34 -3.64
CA ASN A 72 -18.43 -2.79 -4.79
C ASN A 72 -16.91 -2.82 -4.60
N SER A 73 -16.42 -2.48 -3.41
CA SER A 73 -14.99 -2.53 -3.07
C SER A 73 -14.45 -3.95 -3.22
N ILE A 74 -15.11 -4.94 -2.61
CA ILE A 74 -14.75 -6.37 -2.71
C ILE A 74 -14.71 -6.83 -4.17
N ARG A 75 -15.76 -6.52 -4.94
CA ARG A 75 -15.82 -6.87 -6.37
C ARG A 75 -14.72 -6.20 -7.18
N SER A 76 -14.38 -4.96 -6.88
CA SER A 76 -13.33 -4.22 -7.59
C SER A 76 -11.94 -4.84 -7.35
N GLN A 77 -11.67 -5.29 -6.12
CA GLN A 77 -10.42 -5.95 -5.78
C GLN A 77 -10.34 -7.34 -6.44
N ASN A 78 -11.43 -8.11 -6.38
CA ASN A 78 -11.49 -9.45 -6.95
C ASN A 78 -11.48 -9.46 -8.49
N ARG A 79 -11.92 -8.38 -9.16
CA ARG A 79 -11.88 -8.25 -10.63
C ARG A 79 -10.53 -7.76 -11.17
N ASN A 80 -9.68 -7.17 -10.32
CA ASN A 80 -8.39 -6.61 -10.74
C ASN A 80 -7.23 -7.63 -10.74
N THR A 81 -7.53 -8.93 -10.66
CA THR A 81 -6.58 -10.04 -10.92
C THR A 81 -6.22 -10.22 -12.40
N GLY A 82 -6.70 -9.35 -13.30
CA GLY A 82 -6.37 -9.34 -14.73
C GLY A 82 -5.95 -7.94 -15.18
N GLY A 83 -4.85 -7.85 -15.93
CA GLY A 83 -4.13 -6.63 -16.26
C GLY A 83 -4.98 -5.45 -16.79
N ALA A 84 -4.40 -4.26 -16.63
CA ALA A 84 -4.94 -2.98 -17.07
C ALA A 84 -5.63 -3.06 -18.45
N PRO A 85 -6.87 -2.53 -18.61
CA PRO A 85 -7.49 -2.45 -19.91
C PRO A 85 -6.64 -1.55 -20.82
N LYS A 86 -6.11 -2.11 -21.91
CA LYS A 86 -5.49 -1.33 -22.99
C LYS A 86 -6.55 -0.40 -23.59
N LYS A 87 -6.49 0.90 -23.27
CA LYS A 87 -7.26 1.91 -24.02
C LYS A 87 -6.71 1.99 -25.44
N LYS A 88 -7.45 1.41 -26.38
CA LYS A 88 -7.34 1.70 -27.81
C LYS A 88 -7.68 3.17 -28.04
N LYS A 89 -6.83 3.88 -28.78
CA LYS A 89 -7.20 5.17 -29.39
C LYS A 89 -8.18 4.90 -30.53
N ALA A 90 -9.33 5.57 -30.53
CA ALA A 90 -10.03 5.94 -31.74
C ALA A 90 -10.91 7.18 -31.49
N SER A 91 -10.97 7.99 -32.53
CA SER A 91 -11.33 9.39 -32.67
C SER A 91 -12.83 9.68 -32.88
N GLY A 92 -13.31 10.78 -32.27
CA GLY A 92 -14.38 11.68 -32.74
C GLY A 92 -15.84 11.17 -32.73
N LYS A 93 -16.90 11.95 -32.47
CA LYS A 93 -17.08 13.38 -32.12
C LYS A 93 -18.57 13.61 -31.70
N LYS A 94 -18.79 14.26 -30.54
CA LYS A 94 -19.88 15.15 -30.00
C LYS A 94 -21.38 14.81 -30.25
N LYS A 95 -22.32 15.02 -29.30
CA LYS A 95 -22.73 16.25 -28.55
C LYS A 95 -23.77 15.85 -27.45
N GLY A 96 -23.95 16.49 -26.28
CA GLY A 96 -23.37 17.71 -25.72
C GLY A 96 -23.85 18.06 -24.30
N THR A 97 -23.42 19.26 -23.87
CA THR A 97 -23.88 20.16 -22.78
C THR A 97 -23.89 19.63 -21.33
N GLY A 98 -23.23 20.25 -20.36
CA GLY A 98 -22.41 21.47 -20.35
C GLY A 98 -21.77 21.64 -18.96
N ASP A 99 -20.54 22.13 -18.92
CA ASP A 99 -19.89 22.66 -17.72
C ASP A 99 -18.73 23.55 -18.21
N ASP A 100 -18.89 24.86 -18.06
CA ASP A 100 -17.84 25.84 -18.26
C ASP A 100 -17.00 25.91 -16.98
N ASN A 101 -15.78 25.40 -17.07
CA ASN A 101 -14.66 25.81 -16.24
C ASN A 101 -13.98 27.00 -16.96
N PRO A 102 -13.31 27.93 -16.26
CA PRO A 102 -11.85 27.93 -16.36
C PRO A 102 -11.15 28.50 -15.09
N PRO A 103 -9.82 28.69 -15.08
CA PRO A 103 -8.80 27.65 -14.87
C PRO A 103 -7.86 28.02 -13.70
N THR A 104 -6.83 27.19 -13.47
CA THR A 104 -5.44 27.58 -13.10
C THR A 104 -4.90 27.03 -11.78
N GLU A 105 -3.81 26.26 -11.95
CA GLU A 105 -2.65 25.95 -11.08
C GLU A 105 -2.77 25.13 -9.77
N PRO A 106 -1.84 24.18 -9.55
CA PRO A 106 -1.71 23.47 -8.29
C PRO A 106 -0.97 24.35 -7.27
N HIS A 107 -1.73 25.07 -6.45
CA HIS A 107 -1.15 25.70 -5.27
C HIS A 107 -0.71 24.63 -4.26
N PHE A 108 0.60 24.54 -4.08
CA PHE A 108 1.22 24.10 -2.84
C PHE A 108 0.68 24.97 -1.69
N TYR A 109 -0.03 24.36 -0.74
CA TYR A 109 -0.21 24.95 0.59
C TYR A 109 0.42 24.04 1.63
N SER A 110 1.63 24.45 2.02
CA SER A 110 2.14 24.30 3.38
C SER A 110 1.40 25.29 4.27
N LEU A 111 0.78 24.81 5.35
CA LEU A 111 0.53 25.60 6.56
C LEU A 111 0.53 24.68 7.78
N ASN A 112 1.73 24.56 8.36
CA ASN A 112 1.88 24.33 9.78
C ASN A 112 1.56 25.63 10.55
N GLN A 113 1.25 25.43 11.84
CA GLN A 113 1.18 26.38 12.97
C GLN A 113 -0.24 26.79 13.37
N THR A 114 -0.69 26.72 14.62
CA THR A 114 -0.25 26.11 15.91
C THR A 114 -1.31 26.57 16.92
N LYS A 115 -1.49 25.85 18.05
CA LYS A 115 -1.41 26.42 19.42
C LYS A 115 -1.58 25.32 20.50
N PRO A 116 -1.15 25.58 21.75
CA PRO A 116 -0.13 24.78 22.41
C PRO A 116 -0.70 23.94 23.56
N ILE A 117 -0.02 22.87 23.93
CA ILE A 117 -0.14 22.30 25.28
C ILE A 117 1.27 22.23 25.87
N GLN A 118 1.51 23.11 26.83
CA GLN A 118 2.69 23.08 27.69
C GLN A 118 2.59 21.89 28.64
N THR A 119 3.51 20.95 28.43
CA THR A 119 4.41 20.34 29.43
C THR A 119 3.84 19.91 30.80
N LYS A 120 3.87 18.59 31.01
CA LYS A 120 4.53 18.02 32.20
C LYS A 120 5.60 17.01 31.74
N PRO A 121 6.80 17.02 32.33
CA PRO A 121 7.91 16.19 31.88
C PRO A 121 7.72 14.76 32.39
N ILE A 122 7.39 13.83 31.49
CA ILE A 122 7.58 12.41 31.80
C ILE A 122 9.04 12.12 31.52
N GLN A 123 9.80 12.03 32.61
CA GLN A 123 11.21 11.68 32.63
C GLN A 123 11.49 10.53 31.65
N GLU A 124 12.42 10.78 30.74
CA GLU A 124 13.07 9.80 29.91
C GLU A 124 13.60 8.66 30.79
N LYS A 125 12.82 7.59 30.91
CA LYS A 125 13.43 6.30 31.15
C LYS A 125 13.99 5.85 29.81
N LYS A 126 15.22 6.30 29.54
CA LYS A 126 16.13 5.75 28.52
C LYS A 126 16.33 4.27 28.84
N ARG A 127 15.31 3.47 28.55
CA ARG A 127 15.50 2.05 28.31
C ARG A 127 16.27 2.04 27.01
N GLU A 128 17.54 1.67 27.09
CA GLU A 128 18.29 1.19 25.92
C GLU A 128 17.65 -0.14 25.50
N SER A 129 16.39 -0.06 25.05
CA SER A 129 15.71 -1.14 24.37
C SER A 129 16.36 -1.22 23.01
N LYS A 130 16.84 -2.42 22.66
CA LYS A 130 17.33 -2.70 21.32
C LYS A 130 16.40 -2.05 20.28
N PRO A 131 16.92 -1.33 19.27
CA PRO A 131 16.09 -0.71 18.26
C PRO A 131 15.20 -1.79 17.65
N SER A 132 13.91 -1.51 17.46
CA SER A 132 13.00 -2.50 16.86
C SER A 132 13.51 -2.92 15.48
N PHE A 133 13.27 -4.17 15.08
CA PHE A 133 13.73 -4.69 13.79
C PHE A 133 13.37 -3.76 12.62
N SER A 134 12.15 -3.20 12.64
CA SER A 134 11.71 -2.21 11.65
C SER A 134 12.57 -0.96 11.59
N LEU A 135 12.99 -0.41 12.74
CA LEU A 135 13.90 0.73 12.79
C LEU A 135 15.31 0.36 12.32
N GLN A 136 15.77 -0.86 12.61
CA GLN A 136 17.05 -1.36 12.09
C GLN A 136 17.02 -1.50 10.57
N CYS A 137 15.94 -2.02 10.00
CA CYS A 137 15.72 -2.11 8.55
C CYS A 137 15.64 -0.73 7.89
N LEU A 138 14.97 0.24 8.53
CA LEU A 138 14.92 1.62 8.04
C LEU A 138 16.31 2.27 8.05
N LYS A 139 17.09 2.04 9.11
CA LYS A 139 18.48 2.50 9.19
C LYS A 139 19.33 1.89 8.07
N ALA A 140 19.22 0.59 7.82
CA ALA A 140 19.93 -0.09 6.74
C ALA A 140 19.56 0.50 5.36
N LEU A 141 18.28 0.80 5.13
CA LEU A 141 17.84 1.46 3.90
C LEU A 141 18.46 2.85 3.73
N ASN A 142 18.49 3.68 4.78
CA ASN A 142 19.11 5.00 4.71
C ASN A 142 20.63 4.93 4.47
N GLU A 143 21.32 3.96 5.10
CA GLU A 143 22.74 3.72 4.86
C GLU A 143 23.01 3.37 3.39
N GLU A 144 22.19 2.48 2.80
CA GLU A 144 22.34 2.04 1.41
C GLU A 144 21.88 3.07 0.38
N LEU A 145 21.00 4.00 0.74
CA LEU A 145 20.52 5.05 -0.16
C LEU A 145 21.25 6.38 0.02
N ARG A 146 22.25 6.44 0.91
CA ARG A 146 23.07 7.64 1.11
C ARG A 146 23.69 8.08 -0.21
N GLY A 147 23.41 9.33 -0.60
CA GLY A 147 23.89 9.92 -1.86
C GLY A 147 23.03 9.64 -3.10
N VAL A 148 21.97 8.81 -2.99
CA VAL A 148 21.01 8.55 -4.08
C VAL A 148 19.62 9.04 -3.76
N ALA A 149 19.17 8.87 -2.51
CA ALA A 149 17.93 9.43 -2.05
C ALA A 149 18.11 10.92 -1.68
N PRO A 150 17.15 11.79 -2.05
CA PRO A 150 17.23 13.22 -1.73
C PRO A 150 17.01 13.51 -0.24
N VAL A 151 16.47 12.57 0.53
CA VAL A 151 16.08 12.74 1.94
C VAL A 151 16.35 11.45 2.71
N GLU A 152 16.84 11.57 3.95
CA GLU A 152 16.89 10.45 4.90
C GLU A 152 15.50 10.17 5.48
N PHE A 153 15.07 8.92 5.43
CA PHE A 153 13.74 8.55 5.88
C PHE A 153 13.72 8.32 7.38
N THR A 154 12.91 9.11 8.11
CA THR A 154 12.79 9.00 9.57
C THR A 154 11.68 8.07 10.03
N ARG A 155 10.72 7.76 9.14
CA ARG A 155 9.57 6.91 9.43
C ARG A 155 9.34 5.89 8.33
N ASN A 156 9.06 4.65 8.72
CA ASN A 156 8.55 3.61 7.85
C ASN A 156 7.02 3.56 7.93
N PRO A 157 6.26 3.81 6.83
CA PRO A 157 4.80 3.70 6.84
C PRO A 157 4.32 2.27 7.09
N ASN A 158 5.11 1.26 6.71
CA ASN A 158 4.82 -0.17 6.91
C ASN A 158 5.57 -0.72 8.13
N GLY A 159 5.78 0.12 9.15
CA GLY A 159 6.67 -0.17 10.27
C GLY A 159 6.28 -1.43 11.06
N GLU A 160 4.99 -1.60 11.33
CA GLU A 160 4.43 -2.75 12.07
C GLU A 160 4.58 -4.06 11.28
N TYR A 161 4.29 -4.02 9.97
CA TYR A 161 4.49 -5.18 9.10
C TYR A 161 5.96 -5.60 9.05
N VAL A 162 6.90 -4.66 8.89
CA VAL A 162 8.32 -5.02 8.90
C VAL A 162 8.71 -5.62 10.25
N ALA A 163 8.20 -5.07 11.36
CA ALA A 163 8.47 -5.62 12.69
C ALA A 163 7.96 -7.06 12.85
N SER A 164 6.83 -7.43 12.25
CA SER A 164 6.29 -8.80 12.33
C SER A 164 7.11 -9.83 11.54
N LEU A 165 7.99 -9.38 10.64
CA LEU A 165 8.93 -10.24 9.91
C LEU A 165 10.22 -10.54 10.69
N GLU A 166 10.36 -9.98 11.89
CA GLU A 166 11.49 -10.28 12.77
C GLU A 166 11.56 -11.80 13.03
N GLY A 167 12.69 -12.42 12.67
CA GLY A 167 12.90 -13.86 12.74
C GLY A 167 12.66 -14.63 11.43
N ARG A 168 11.93 -14.05 10.46
CA ARG A 168 11.84 -14.60 9.09
C ARG A 168 12.95 -14.07 8.18
N PHE A 169 13.27 -12.79 8.34
CA PHE A 169 14.37 -12.13 7.63
C PHE A 169 15.31 -11.46 8.62
N THR A 170 16.56 -11.36 8.23
CA THR A 170 17.58 -10.60 8.95
C THR A 170 17.67 -9.17 8.40
N VAL A 171 18.27 -8.26 9.18
CA VAL A 171 18.54 -6.89 8.71
C VAL A 171 19.48 -6.90 7.50
N ASP A 172 20.37 -7.90 7.42
CA ASP A 172 21.31 -8.03 6.30
C ASP A 172 20.60 -8.49 5.02
N ASP A 173 19.61 -9.37 5.11
CA ASP A 173 18.75 -9.74 3.98
C ASP A 173 18.03 -8.51 3.40
N VAL A 174 17.53 -7.64 4.29
CA VAL A 174 16.87 -6.39 3.88
C VAL A 174 17.88 -5.43 3.26
N ARG A 175 19.10 -5.35 3.81
CA ARG A 175 20.19 -4.54 3.23
C ARG A 175 20.56 -5.01 1.83
N GLU A 176 20.71 -6.32 1.63
CA GLU A 176 21.01 -6.92 0.33
C GLU A 176 19.89 -6.64 -0.69
N MET A 177 18.63 -6.76 -0.26
CA MET A 177 17.47 -6.41 -1.08
C MET A 177 17.48 -4.94 -1.50
N VAL A 178 17.80 -4.02 -0.59
CA VAL A 178 17.89 -2.58 -0.91
C VAL A 178 19.03 -2.33 -1.91
N ARG A 179 20.19 -2.97 -1.75
CA ARG A 179 21.30 -2.89 -2.73
C ARG A 179 20.90 -3.40 -4.10
N PHE A 180 20.24 -4.55 -4.14
CA PHE A 180 19.74 -5.15 -5.37
C PHE A 180 18.79 -4.19 -6.11
N LYS A 181 17.81 -3.62 -5.40
CA LYS A 181 16.86 -2.67 -5.99
C LYS A 181 17.48 -1.32 -6.33
N ARG A 182 18.43 -0.83 -5.55
CA ARG A 182 19.21 0.36 -5.89
C ARG A 182 19.93 0.15 -7.22
N LYS A 183 20.69 -0.93 -7.38
CA LYS A 183 21.41 -1.23 -8.63
C LYS A 183 20.47 -1.37 -9.84
N GLU A 184 19.26 -1.91 -9.63
CA GLU A 184 18.26 -2.07 -10.69
C GLU A 184 17.61 -0.74 -11.11
N TRP A 185 17.37 0.18 -10.16
CA TRP A 185 16.54 1.37 -10.39
C TRP A 185 17.31 2.69 -10.41
N GLU A 186 18.54 2.74 -9.92
CA GLU A 186 19.41 3.92 -9.98
C GLU A 186 19.63 4.34 -11.44
N GLY A 187 19.46 5.64 -11.72
CA GLY A 187 19.53 6.20 -13.08
C GLY A 187 18.29 5.94 -13.95
N THR A 188 17.29 5.21 -13.44
CA THR A 188 16.02 4.99 -14.15
C THR A 188 14.89 5.84 -13.57
N LYS A 189 13.75 5.91 -14.27
CA LYS A 189 12.52 6.53 -13.75
C LYS A 189 11.98 5.88 -12.47
N PHE A 190 12.48 4.69 -12.09
CA PHE A 190 12.07 3.97 -10.89
C PHE A 190 12.92 4.35 -9.66
N GLN A 191 13.95 5.18 -9.80
CA GLN A 191 14.77 5.64 -8.66
C GLN A 191 13.92 6.32 -7.58
N GLN A 192 12.88 7.06 -7.95
CA GLN A 192 11.92 7.68 -7.01
C GLN A 192 11.19 6.67 -6.12
N ASN A 193 11.16 5.39 -6.52
CA ASN A 193 10.55 4.29 -5.77
C ASN A 193 11.52 3.64 -4.77
N LEU A 194 12.77 4.12 -4.68
CA LEU A 194 13.70 3.73 -3.62
C LEU A 194 13.32 4.44 -2.31
N ASN A 195 12.17 4.07 -1.75
CA ASN A 195 11.64 4.60 -0.52
C ASN A 195 11.01 3.49 0.34
N PRO A 196 10.86 3.70 1.66
CA PRO A 196 10.29 2.70 2.57
C PRO A 196 8.87 2.27 2.18
N GLY A 197 8.06 3.18 1.63
CA GLY A 197 6.71 2.87 1.18
C GLY A 197 6.69 1.77 0.13
N THR A 198 7.57 1.85 -0.87
CA THR A 198 7.63 0.87 -1.96
C THR A 198 8.41 -0.38 -1.58
N LEU A 199 9.60 -0.22 -1.00
CA LEU A 199 10.49 -1.35 -0.72
C LEU A 199 10.01 -2.20 0.45
N PHE A 200 9.31 -1.59 1.41
CA PHE A 200 8.76 -2.29 2.58
C PHE A 200 7.25 -2.52 2.50
N SER A 201 6.67 -2.43 1.31
CA SER A 201 5.27 -2.81 1.09
C SER A 201 5.07 -4.31 1.37
N PRO A 202 3.96 -4.71 2.02
CA PRO A 202 3.63 -6.11 2.27
C PRO A 202 3.65 -7.00 1.02
N ASP A 203 3.20 -6.47 -0.11
CA ASP A 203 3.09 -7.24 -1.36
C ASP A 203 4.44 -7.42 -2.10
N LYS A 204 5.49 -6.73 -1.65
CA LYS A 204 6.74 -6.58 -2.42
C LYS A 204 7.99 -6.97 -1.65
N LEU A 205 8.04 -6.70 -0.35
CA LEU A 205 9.24 -6.89 0.47
C LEU A 205 9.77 -8.32 0.32
N GLU A 206 8.94 -9.32 0.60
CA GLU A 206 9.38 -10.73 0.56
C GLU A 206 9.85 -11.14 -0.84
N GLY A 207 9.11 -10.74 -1.87
CA GLY A 207 9.47 -11.01 -3.26
C GLY A 207 10.80 -10.37 -3.67
N TYR A 208 11.09 -9.15 -3.18
CA TYR A 208 12.38 -8.50 -3.43
C TYR A 208 13.53 -9.14 -2.66
N VAL A 209 13.30 -9.59 -1.42
CA VAL A 209 14.32 -10.31 -0.63
C VAL A 209 14.63 -11.68 -1.26
N ILE A 210 13.62 -12.39 -1.77
CA ILE A 210 13.83 -13.64 -2.51
C ILE A 210 14.60 -13.35 -3.80
N ALA A 211 14.20 -12.32 -4.55
CA ALA A 211 14.86 -11.94 -5.80
C ALA A 211 16.32 -11.52 -5.61
N SER A 212 16.67 -10.85 -4.50
CA SER A 212 18.07 -10.46 -4.22
C SER A 212 18.97 -11.65 -3.92
N LYS A 213 18.40 -12.72 -3.35
CA LYS A 213 19.11 -13.97 -3.04
C LYS A 213 19.20 -14.92 -4.24
N MET A 214 18.32 -14.77 -5.23
CA MET A 214 18.41 -15.52 -6.48
C MET A 214 19.55 -14.95 -7.33
N LYS A 215 20.56 -15.78 -7.60
CA LYS A 215 21.69 -15.46 -8.49
C LYS A 215 21.15 -14.92 -9.81
N GLU A 216 21.57 -13.71 -10.20
CA GLU A 216 20.98 -12.94 -11.32
C GLU A 216 20.60 -13.85 -12.51
N PRO A 217 19.32 -13.91 -12.94
CA PRO A 217 19.04 -14.32 -14.30
C PRO A 217 19.68 -13.25 -15.19
N THR A 218 20.72 -13.65 -15.92
CA THR A 218 21.33 -12.87 -17.00
C THR A 218 20.24 -12.12 -17.76
N LYS A 219 20.29 -10.79 -17.69
CA LYS A 219 19.38 -9.82 -18.32
C LYS A 219 18.63 -10.43 -19.52
N SER A 220 17.39 -10.86 -19.33
CA SER A 220 16.51 -11.10 -20.47
C SER A 220 16.11 -9.74 -21.03
N ILE A 221 16.87 -9.29 -22.02
CA ILE A 221 16.50 -8.19 -22.91
C ILE A 221 15.24 -8.66 -23.65
N SER A 222 14.08 -8.32 -23.12
CA SER A 222 12.79 -8.44 -23.80
C SER A 222 12.33 -7.02 -24.13
N GLY A 223 12.34 -6.53 -25.37
CA GLY A 223 12.78 -7.10 -26.63
C GLY A 223 12.59 -6.05 -27.73
N ARG A 224 13.57 -5.91 -28.63
CA ARG A 224 13.43 -5.59 -30.06
C ARG A 224 14.83 -5.38 -30.67
N LYS A 225 15.00 -5.97 -31.85
CA LYS A 225 16.16 -6.01 -32.75
C LYS A 225 17.21 -7.07 -32.44
N VAL A 226 16.96 -8.27 -32.95
CA VAL A 226 17.89 -8.96 -33.85
C VAL A 226 17.09 -9.99 -34.64
N MET A 227 16.65 -9.61 -35.83
CA MET A 227 16.35 -10.49 -36.96
C MET A 227 16.52 -9.64 -38.21
N ASP A 228 17.76 -9.27 -38.54
CA ASP A 228 18.07 -8.68 -39.85
C ASP A 228 19.46 -9.06 -40.40
N ASP A 229 20.24 -9.93 -39.74
CA ASP A 229 21.59 -10.30 -40.24
C ASP A 229 21.72 -11.72 -40.80
N GLU A 230 20.66 -12.55 -40.80
CA GLU A 230 20.74 -13.93 -41.34
C GLU A 230 20.09 -14.10 -42.72
N LEU A 231 19.45 -13.06 -43.27
CA LEU A 231 18.86 -13.09 -44.63
C LEU A 231 19.79 -12.51 -45.71
N ALA A 232 20.90 -11.86 -45.32
CA ALA A 232 21.85 -11.27 -46.26
C ALA A 232 22.89 -12.27 -46.81
N SER A 233 23.00 -13.49 -46.26
CA SER A 233 23.93 -14.52 -46.75
C SER A 233 23.33 -15.49 -47.78
N TYR A 234 22.05 -15.33 -48.14
CA TYR A 234 21.38 -16.16 -49.14
C TYR A 234 21.08 -15.44 -50.47
N ALA A 235 21.53 -14.19 -50.61
CA ALA A 235 21.34 -13.37 -51.82
C ALA A 235 22.66 -12.95 -52.50
N SER A 236 23.71 -13.78 -52.43
CA SER A 236 24.92 -13.62 -53.25
C SER A 236 25.20 -14.88 -54.05
#